data_AF-A0A972IZX8-F1
#
_entry.id   AF-A0A972IZX8-F1
#
_cell.length_a   1.000
_cell.length_b   1.000
_cell.length_c   1.000
_cell.angle_alpha   90.00
_cell.angle_beta   90.00
_cell.angle_gamma   90.00
#
_symmetry.space_group_name_H-M   'P 1'
#
loop_
_entity.id
_entity.type
_entity.pdbx_description
1 polymer ?
#
loop_
_entity_poly.entity_id
_entity_poly.type
_entity_poly.pdbx_seq_one_letter_code
_entity_poly.pdbx_strand_id
1 'polypeptide(L)' 'MSKNLAPNNKVFYRNQNWRYPRIERGEGIYLYGDDGKRYLDACSGSAVANIGHGNKEIAE' A
#
# COMPACT_ATOMS: atom_id res chain seq x y z
N MET A 1 -22.04 -11.30 -13.05
CA MET A 1 -20.71 -11.61 -13.62
C MET A 1 -19.64 -10.89 -12.80
N SER A 2 -18.53 -11.57 -12.47
CA SER A 2 -17.35 -10.97 -11.82
C SER A 2 -16.79 -9.87 -12.72
N LYS A 3 -16.50 -8.69 -12.18
CA LYS A 3 -15.97 -7.54 -12.94
C LYS A 3 -14.46 -7.63 -13.18
N ASN A 4 -13.75 -8.56 -12.51
CA ASN A 4 -12.30 -8.77 -12.61
C ASN A 4 -11.52 -7.44 -12.64
N LEU A 5 -11.61 -6.68 -11.55
CA LEU A 5 -11.04 -5.34 -11.41
C LEU A 5 -9.62 -5.33 -10.81
N ALA A 6 -9.16 -6.47 -10.29
CA ALA A 6 -7.81 -6.58 -9.76
C ALA A 6 -6.76 -6.38 -10.88
N PRO A 7 -5.58 -5.82 -10.55
CA PRO A 7 -4.51 -5.65 -11.53
C PRO A 7 -4.14 -6.97 -12.23
N ASN A 8 -3.96 -6.92 -13.55
CA ASN A 8 -3.52 -8.08 -14.33
C ASN A 8 -2.01 -8.25 -14.23
N ASN A 9 -1.56 -9.01 -13.24
CA ASN A 9 -0.15 -9.36 -13.03
C ASN A 9 -0.04 -10.74 -12.34
N LYS A 10 1.17 -11.10 -11.89
CA LYS A 10 1.45 -12.40 -11.27
C LYS A 10 1.04 -12.50 -9.78
N VAL A 11 0.26 -11.55 -9.26
CA VAL A 11 -0.19 -11.53 -7.86
C VAL A 11 -1.61 -12.12 -7.75
N PHE A 12 -1.80 -13.07 -6.85
CA PHE A 12 -3.12 -13.60 -6.51
C PHE A 12 -3.80 -12.72 -5.45
N TYR A 13 -4.61 -11.76 -5.89
CA TYR A 13 -5.29 -10.79 -5.02
C TYR A 13 -6.40 -11.40 -4.16
N ARG A 14 -6.58 -10.85 -2.95
CA ARG A 14 -7.62 -11.26 -1.98
C ARG A 14 -9.04 -11.13 -2.52
N ASN A 15 -9.33 -10.08 -3.30
CA ASN A 15 -10.61 -9.88 -3.97
C ASN A 15 -10.39 -9.48 -5.43
N GLN A 16 -10.77 -10.37 -6.35
CA GLN A 16 -10.62 -10.15 -7.79
C GLN A 16 -11.53 -9.03 -8.34
N ASN A 17 -12.51 -8.58 -7.57
CA ASN A 17 -13.43 -7.50 -7.92
C ASN A 17 -13.03 -6.13 -7.34
N TRP A 18 -11.78 -5.96 -6.89
CA TRP A 18 -11.31 -4.71 -6.31
C TRP A 18 -10.08 -4.15 -7.03
N ARG A 19 -9.98 -2.82 -7.16
CA ARG A 19 -8.78 -2.14 -7.66
C ARG A 19 -7.84 -1.84 -6.51
N TYR A 20 -6.65 -2.42 -6.53
CA TYR A 20 -5.63 -2.19 -5.51
C TYR A 20 -4.64 -1.12 -6.01
N PRO A 21 -4.49 0.02 -5.31
CA PRO A 21 -3.38 0.94 -5.55
C PRO A 21 -2.05 0.21 -5.31
N ARG A 22 -1.02 0.50 -6.12
CA ARG A 22 0.32 -0.01 -5.88
C ARG A 22 1.15 1.06 -5.20
N ILE A 23 1.58 0.76 -3.97
CA ILE A 23 2.49 1.62 -3.21
C ILE A 23 3.93 1.25 -3.59
N GLU A 24 4.76 2.25 -3.88
CA GLU A 24 6.18 2.08 -4.20
C GLU A 24 7.11 2.41 -3.03
N ARG A 25 6.68 3.30 -2.12
CA ARG A 25 7.48 3.74 -0.96
C ARG A 25 6.60 4.22 0.18
N GLY A 26 7.12 4.15 1.41
CA GLY A 26 6.56 4.80 2.58
C GLY A 26 7.61 5.64 3.33
N GLU A 27 7.17 6.72 3.98
CA GLU A 27 8.01 7.61 4.79
C GLU A 27 7.18 8.26 5.90
N GLY A 28 7.53 7.97 7.16
CA GLY A 28 6.77 8.43 8.32
C GLY A 28 5.31 7.98 8.22
N ILE A 29 4.38 8.94 8.21
CA ILE A 29 2.93 8.68 8.12
C ILE A 29 2.40 8.66 6.67
N TYR A 30 3.26 8.70 5.67
CA TYR A 30 2.85 8.77 4.26
C TYR A 30 3.22 7.52 3.46
N LEU A 31 2.34 7.17 2.53
CA LEU A 31 2.58 6.18 1.47
C LEU A 31 2.54 6.88 0.10
N TYR A 32 3.39 6.44 -0.81
CA TYR A 32 3.53 6.99 -2.15
C TYR A 32 3.15 5.92 -3.17
N GLY A 33 2.12 6.22 -3.97
CA GLY A 33 1.66 5.36 -5.06
C GLY A 33 2.53 5.52 -6.31
N ASP A 34 2.53 4.49 -7.16
CA ASP A 34 3.23 4.52 -8.45
C ASP A 34 2.59 5.45 -9.49
N ASP A 35 1.43 6.02 -9.18
CA ASP A 35 0.77 7.10 -9.92
C ASP A 35 1.17 8.50 -9.42
N GLY A 36 2.14 8.59 -8.52
CA GLY A 36 2.61 9.84 -7.91
C GLY A 36 1.69 10.39 -6.80
N LYS A 37 0.58 9.71 -6.47
CA LYS A 37 -0.28 10.14 -5.37
C LYS A 37 0.37 9.84 -4.02
N ARG A 38 0.19 10.79 -3.09
CA ARG A 38 0.56 10.65 -1.69
C ARG A 38 -0.68 10.37 -0.85
N TYR A 39 -0.60 9.34 -0.01
CA TYR A 39 -1.66 8.92 0.89
C TYR A 39 -1.21 9.13 2.34
N LEU A 40 -2.06 9.72 3.16
CA LEU A 40 -1.88 9.72 4.62
C LEU A 40 -2.30 8.36 5.16
N ASP A 41 -1.38 7.65 5.81
CA ASP A 41 -1.67 6.42 6.55
C ASP A 41 -2.18 6.79 7.95
N ALA A 42 -3.48 7.08 8.03
CA ALA A 42 -4.15 7.50 9.27
C ALA A 42 -4.41 6.34 10.25
N CYS A 43 -4.11 5.09 9.87
CA CYS A 43 -4.38 3.91 10.69
C CYS A 43 -3.18 2.95 10.82
N SER A 44 -2.00 3.37 10.36
CA SER A 44 -0.77 2.56 10.39
C SER A 44 -0.96 1.18 9.72
N GLY A 45 -1.64 1.15 8.56
CA GLY A 45 -2.07 -0.07 7.90
C GLY A 45 -3.16 -0.78 8.69
N SER A 46 -2.88 -1.99 9.19
CA SER A 46 -3.76 -2.69 10.12
C SER A 46 -3.35 -2.43 11.59
N ALA A 47 -3.07 -1.17 11.93
CA ALA A 47 -2.52 -0.74 13.22
C ALA A 47 -1.15 -1.39 13.57
N VAL A 48 -0.24 -1.49 12.60
CA VAL A 48 1.06 -2.17 12.74
C VAL A 48 2.25 -1.21 12.63
N ALA A 49 2.18 -0.23 11.72
CA ALA A 49 3.28 0.72 11.47
C ALA A 49 3.33 1.83 12.54
N ASN A 50 3.56 1.46 13.79
CA ASN A 50 3.45 2.36 14.96
C ASN A 50 4.51 3.47 14.98
N ILE A 51 5.70 3.18 14.45
CA ILE A 51 6.83 4.11 14.35
C ILE A 51 6.98 4.71 12.95
N GLY A 52 5.94 4.58 12.12
CA GLY A 52 5.93 5.04 10.72
C GLY A 52 6.70 4.12 9.76
N HIS A 53 6.55 4.42 8.47
CA HIS A 53 7.19 3.70 7.37
C HIS A 53 8.61 4.24 7.10
N GLY A 54 9.51 3.37 6.64
CA GLY A 54 10.85 3.78 6.19
C GLY A 54 11.78 4.26 7.31
N ASN A 55 11.60 3.77 8.54
CA ASN A 55 12.46 4.12 9.66
C ASN A 55 13.88 3.53 9.47
N LYS A 56 14.88 4.41 9.29
CA LYS A 56 16.28 4.01 9.04
C LYS A 56 16.95 3.33 10.24
N GLU A 57 16.63 3.78 11.46
CA GLU A 57 17.18 3.19 12.69
C GLU A 57 16.81 1.70 12.83
N ILE A 58 15.69 1.29 12.23
CA ILE A 58 15.22 -0.11 12.26
C ILE A 58 15.73 -0.91 11.06
N ALA A 59 16.07 -0.24 9.96
CA ALA A 59 16.52 -0.90 8.73
C ALA A 59 18.01 -1.23 8.74
N GLU A 60 18.78 -0.60 9.63
CA GLU A 60 20.22 -0.76 9.85
C GLU A 60 20.50 -1.72 11.03
#